data_AF-A0A5P9H7C6-F1
#
_entry.id   AF-A0A5P9H7C6-F1
#
_cell.length_a   1.000
_cell.length_b   1.000
_cell.length_c   1.000
_cell.angle_alpha   90.00
_cell.angle_beta   90.00
_cell.angle_gamma   90.00
#
_symmetry.space_group_name_H-M   'P 1'
#
loop_
_entity.id
_entity.type
_entity.pdbx_description
1 polymer ?
#
loop_
_entity_poly.entity_id
_entity_poly.type
_entity_poly.pdbx_seq_one_letter_code
_entity_poly.pdbx_strand_id
1 'polypeptide(L)'
;MTRELYDLCGIDERLRFSPYCWRARYALAHKGLDVQTRPWRFSEKEALAFSGQGQVPVLVDGDEVVHDSYEIMRYLDRAYPESPLLGEGAAEARARFFKHYAERSLAPAILRTVVMDLFNAIHPDDRAYFRETREARLGCSFEEFHSPAKGLSQLDTALAPLRGRLEEADFLDGDAPGGADYLVFGFFMWAHCVSSADLVSNADPVYAWRERMLDLYDGLGREALRVTDIEGAYR
;
A
#
# COMPACT_ATOMS: atom_id res chain seq x y z
N MET A 1 -9.90 20.56 13.63
CA MET A 1 -9.36 19.45 14.43
C MET A 1 -8.32 18.74 13.57
N THR A 2 -7.24 18.22 14.16
CA THR A 2 -6.19 17.52 13.41
C THR A 2 -6.67 16.13 13.05
N ARG A 3 -6.57 15.73 11.77
CA ARG A 3 -6.88 14.37 11.32
C ARG A 3 -5.81 13.41 11.80
N GLU A 4 -6.20 12.19 12.15
CA GLU A 4 -5.26 11.14 12.52
C GLU A 4 -5.40 9.92 11.62
N LEU A 5 -4.27 9.37 11.16
CA LEU A 5 -4.23 8.11 10.41
C LEU A 5 -3.40 7.09 11.16
N TYR A 6 -4.02 6.01 11.60
CA TYR A 6 -3.33 4.86 12.19
C TYR A 6 -2.72 4.02 11.07
N ASP A 7 -1.40 3.82 11.13
CA ASP A 7 -0.58 3.27 10.05
C ASP A 7 0.39 2.21 10.58
N LEU A 8 0.48 1.08 9.88
CA LEU A 8 1.26 -0.08 10.30
C LEU A 8 2.76 0.25 10.31
N CYS A 9 3.40 0.10 11.47
CA CYS A 9 4.84 0.23 11.60
C CYS A 9 5.57 -1.12 11.67
N GLY A 10 6.89 -1.07 11.39
CA GLY A 10 7.75 -2.24 11.39
C GLY A 10 8.73 -2.26 12.54
N ILE A 11 9.93 -2.77 12.27
CA ILE A 11 11.06 -2.77 13.20
C ILE A 11 11.44 -1.36 13.71
N ASP A 12 11.08 -0.32 12.95
CA ASP A 12 11.21 1.09 13.32
C ASP A 12 9.84 1.78 13.21
N GLU A 13 9.51 2.61 14.19
CA GLU A 13 8.28 3.41 14.22
C GLU A 13 8.20 4.49 13.16
N ARG A 14 9.16 4.61 12.26
CA ARG A 14 9.09 5.45 11.05
C ARG A 14 8.88 4.61 9.79
N LEU A 15 9.20 3.32 9.81
CA LEU A 15 9.00 2.41 8.69
C LEU A 15 7.50 2.13 8.55
N ARG A 16 6.88 2.61 7.47
CA ARG A 16 5.46 2.40 7.14
C ARG A 16 5.35 1.69 5.80
N PHE A 17 4.76 0.50 5.80
CA PHE A 17 4.79 -0.36 4.62
C PHE A 17 3.45 -1.00 4.28
N SER A 18 2.38 -0.76 5.05
CA SER A 18 1.08 -1.32 4.70
C SER A 18 0.60 -0.75 3.36
N PRO A 19 0.31 -1.61 2.35
CA PRO A 19 -0.17 -1.12 1.06
C PRO A 19 -1.50 -0.39 1.19
N TYR A 20 -2.32 -0.78 2.16
CA TYR A 20 -3.61 -0.15 2.44
C TYR A 20 -3.47 1.20 3.13
N CYS A 21 -2.47 1.38 3.99
CA CYS A 21 -2.20 2.69 4.58
C CYS A 21 -1.60 3.65 3.55
N TRP A 22 -0.74 3.15 2.65
CA TRP A 22 -0.24 3.94 1.53
C TRP A 22 -1.35 4.46 0.60
N ARG A 23 -2.38 3.65 0.33
CA ARG A 23 -3.60 4.12 -0.35
C ARG A 23 -4.23 5.33 0.35
N ALA A 24 -4.42 5.25 1.67
CA ALA A 24 -5.02 6.33 2.46
C ALA A 24 -4.14 7.59 2.50
N ARG A 25 -2.82 7.43 2.63
CA ARG A 25 -1.85 8.54 2.62
C ARG A 25 -1.89 9.31 1.30
N TYR A 26 -1.83 8.60 0.17
CA TYR A 26 -1.94 9.22 -1.15
C TYR A 26 -3.31 9.86 -1.37
N ALA A 27 -4.39 9.24 -0.89
CA ALA A 27 -5.72 9.83 -0.95
C ALA A 27 -5.84 11.15 -0.16
N LEU A 28 -5.28 11.21 1.05
CA LEU A 28 -5.25 12.43 1.85
C LEU A 28 -4.39 13.52 1.20
N ALA A 29 -3.22 13.16 0.68
CA ALA A 29 -2.34 14.08 -0.03
C ALA A 29 -2.97 14.60 -1.34
N HIS A 30 -3.67 13.75 -2.10
CA HIS A 30 -4.43 14.15 -3.28
C HIS A 30 -5.50 15.21 -2.94
N LYS A 31 -6.14 15.08 -1.77
CA LYS A 31 -7.12 16.05 -1.27
C LYS A 31 -6.50 17.30 -0.66
N GLY A 32 -5.16 17.37 -0.56
CA GLY A 32 -4.46 18.47 0.12
C GLY A 32 -4.76 18.54 1.63
N LEU A 33 -5.03 17.40 2.26
CA LEU A 33 -5.42 17.33 3.67
C LEU A 33 -4.24 16.95 4.56
N ASP A 34 -3.92 17.83 5.51
CA ASP A 34 -2.96 17.52 6.57
C ASP A 34 -3.49 16.40 7.47
N VAL A 35 -2.59 15.49 7.83
CA VAL A 35 -2.87 14.36 8.71
C VAL A 35 -1.68 14.04 9.61
N GLN A 36 -1.96 13.75 10.86
CA GLN A 36 -0.99 13.18 11.78
C GLN A 36 -1.03 11.65 11.68
N THR A 37 0.09 11.03 11.30
CA THR A 37 0.18 9.57 11.27
C THR A 37 0.54 9.03 12.66
N ARG A 38 -0.17 7.98 13.09
CA ARG A 38 0.06 7.27 14.35
C ARG A 38 0.63 5.89 14.04
N PRO A 39 1.85 5.54 14.51
CA PRO A 39 2.35 4.16 14.40
C PRO A 39 1.39 3.20 15.07
N TRP A 40 1.24 2.03 14.48
CA TRP A 40 0.49 0.92 15.05
C TRP A 40 1.18 -0.41 14.75
N ARG A 41 1.24 -1.30 15.73
CA ARG A 41 1.80 -2.66 15.65
C ARG A 41 0.70 -3.72 15.75
N PHE A 42 0.93 -4.93 15.23
CA PHE A 42 -0.10 -5.97 15.21
C PHE A 42 -0.59 -6.37 16.61
N SER A 43 0.29 -6.27 17.62
CA SER A 43 -0.01 -6.53 19.01
C SER A 43 -0.91 -5.47 19.68
N GLU A 44 -1.00 -4.25 19.15
CA GLU A 44 -1.64 -3.10 19.80
C GLU A 44 -3.14 -3.00 19.48
N LYS A 45 -3.86 -4.10 19.59
CA LYS A 45 -5.28 -4.16 19.16
C LYS A 45 -6.18 -3.21 19.94
N GLU A 46 -5.88 -2.99 21.21
CA GLU A 46 -6.61 -2.10 22.12
C GLU A 46 -6.57 -0.65 21.63
N ALA A 47 -5.47 -0.24 20.97
CA ALA A 47 -5.33 1.11 20.42
C ALA A 47 -6.34 1.41 19.30
N LEU A 48 -6.93 0.38 18.68
CA LEU A 48 -7.94 0.51 17.63
C LEU A 48 -9.34 0.07 18.08
N ALA A 49 -9.54 -0.29 19.35
CA ALA A 49 -10.82 -0.81 19.83
C ALA A 49 -12.00 0.14 19.56
N PHE A 50 -11.76 1.46 19.58
CA PHE A 50 -12.76 2.49 19.28
C PHE A 50 -13.26 2.44 17.83
N SER A 51 -12.47 1.89 16.90
CA SER A 51 -12.82 1.79 15.48
C SER A 51 -13.71 0.60 15.15
N GLY A 52 -13.93 -0.30 16.11
CA GLY A 52 -14.67 -1.56 15.88
C GLY A 52 -13.90 -2.59 15.05
N GLN A 53 -12.65 -2.33 14.67
CA GLN A 53 -11.78 -3.26 13.94
C GLN A 53 -10.38 -3.39 14.57
N GLY A 54 -9.67 -4.46 14.21
CA GLY A 54 -8.30 -4.73 14.66
C GLY A 54 -7.26 -4.64 13.54
N GLN A 55 -7.47 -3.76 12.56
CA GLN A 55 -6.64 -3.59 11.38
C GLN A 55 -6.45 -2.11 11.03
N VAL A 56 -5.49 -1.81 10.15
CA VAL A 56 -5.22 -0.46 9.64
C VAL A 56 -5.31 -0.45 8.11
N PRO A 57 -5.61 0.69 7.46
CA PRO A 57 -5.74 2.04 8.04
C PRO A 57 -7.03 2.27 8.83
N VAL A 58 -6.95 3.19 9.80
CA VAL A 58 -8.09 3.86 10.44
C VAL A 58 -7.83 5.36 10.36
N LEU A 59 -8.76 6.10 9.76
CA LEU A 59 -8.78 7.56 9.72
C LEU A 59 -9.74 8.08 10.79
N VAL A 60 -9.28 9.05 11.58
CA VAL A 60 -10.12 9.86 12.48
C VAL A 60 -10.14 11.28 11.94
N ASP A 61 -11.32 11.79 11.62
CA ASP A 61 -11.54 13.14 11.09
C ASP A 61 -12.68 13.81 11.85
N GLY A 62 -12.32 14.58 12.88
CA GLY A 62 -13.30 15.11 13.85
C GLY A 62 -13.95 13.97 14.62
N ASP A 63 -15.27 13.86 14.51
CA ASP A 63 -16.07 12.80 15.15
C ASP A 63 -16.21 11.54 14.27
N GLU A 64 -15.75 11.59 13.02
CA GLU A 64 -15.86 10.47 12.08
C GLU A 64 -14.67 9.51 12.23
N VAL A 65 -14.97 8.22 12.37
CA VAL A 65 -13.97 7.15 12.39
C VAL A 65 -14.22 6.24 11.20
N VAL A 66 -13.27 6.23 10.26
CA VAL A 66 -13.41 5.50 9.00
C VAL A 66 -12.28 4.50 8.84
N HIS A 67 -12.64 3.25 8.68
CA HIS A 67 -11.75 2.14 8.40
C HIS A 67 -11.87 1.60 6.97
N ASP A 68 -10.92 0.76 6.56
CA ASP A 68 -10.72 0.23 5.20
C ASP A 68 -10.26 1.32 4.22
N SER A 69 -9.15 1.06 3.54
CA SER A 69 -8.53 2.05 2.64
C SER A 69 -9.46 2.54 1.51
N TYR A 70 -10.36 1.70 1.01
CA TYR A 70 -11.30 2.05 -0.04
C TYR A 70 -12.46 2.87 0.53
N GLU A 71 -12.99 2.48 1.70
CA GLU A 71 -14.05 3.26 2.36
C GLU A 71 -13.54 4.62 2.87
N ILE A 72 -12.26 4.73 3.26
CA ILE A 72 -11.59 6.00 3.50
C ILE A 72 -11.61 6.87 2.23
N MET A 73 -11.23 6.34 1.06
CA MET A 73 -11.31 7.09 -0.20
C MET A 73 -12.75 7.57 -0.49
N ARG A 74 -13.76 6.71 -0.31
CA ARG A 74 -15.17 7.07 -0.48
C ARG A 74 -15.64 8.12 0.51
N TYR A 75 -15.19 8.05 1.75
CA TYR A 75 -15.46 9.07 2.76
C TYR A 75 -14.87 10.41 2.34
N LEU A 76 -13.59 10.42 1.93
CA LEU A 76 -12.91 11.64 1.50
C LEU A 76 -13.57 12.25 0.27
N ASP A 77 -14.10 11.46 -0.67
CA ASP A 77 -14.88 11.97 -1.80
C ASP A 77 -16.20 12.63 -1.37
N ARG A 78 -16.86 12.13 -0.33
CA ARG A 78 -18.09 12.74 0.19
C ARG A 78 -17.83 13.98 1.05
N ALA A 79 -16.80 13.94 1.89
CA ALA A 79 -16.49 15.01 2.83
C ALA A 79 -15.71 16.17 2.19
N TYR A 80 -14.92 15.88 1.14
CA TYR A 80 -14.03 16.82 0.44
C TYR A 80 -14.16 16.64 -1.09
N PRO A 81 -15.24 17.12 -1.72
CA PRO A 81 -15.60 16.77 -3.09
C PRO A 81 -14.77 17.45 -4.19
N GLU A 82 -13.88 18.38 -3.86
CA GLU A 82 -13.18 19.26 -4.83
C GLU A 82 -12.21 18.52 -5.76
N SER A 83 -11.64 17.40 -5.31
CA SER A 83 -10.68 16.59 -6.10
C SER A 83 -11.04 15.11 -5.98
N PRO A 84 -12.02 14.61 -6.76
CA PRO A 84 -12.54 13.25 -6.61
C PRO A 84 -11.50 12.16 -6.85
N LEU A 85 -11.47 11.15 -5.98
CA LEU A 85 -10.56 10.01 -6.04
C LEU A 85 -11.15 8.88 -6.90
N LEU A 86 -12.38 8.49 -6.60
CA LEU A 86 -13.05 7.33 -7.21
C LEU A 86 -14.14 7.76 -8.20
N GLY A 87 -14.58 9.01 -8.11
CA GLY A 87 -15.75 9.52 -8.82
C GLY A 87 -17.05 8.88 -8.32
N GLU A 88 -18.13 9.02 -9.10
CA GLU A 88 -19.46 8.55 -8.71
C GLU A 88 -20.02 7.47 -9.64
N GLY A 89 -20.95 6.66 -9.13
CA GLY A 89 -21.71 5.68 -9.90
C GLY A 89 -20.81 4.70 -10.66
N ALA A 90 -20.87 4.75 -12.00
CA ALA A 90 -20.09 3.87 -12.85
C ALA A 90 -18.57 4.09 -12.74
N ALA A 91 -18.12 5.30 -12.40
CA ALA A 91 -16.70 5.57 -12.17
C ALA A 91 -16.20 4.83 -10.92
N GLU A 92 -16.91 4.97 -9.79
CA GLU A 92 -16.58 4.25 -8.55
C GLU A 92 -16.59 2.72 -8.77
N ALA A 93 -17.58 2.21 -9.51
CA ALA A 93 -17.68 0.78 -9.82
C ALA A 93 -16.47 0.27 -10.64
N ARG A 94 -15.95 1.08 -11.57
CA ARG A 94 -14.73 0.75 -12.32
C ARG A 94 -13.48 0.87 -11.45
N ALA A 95 -13.38 1.88 -10.59
CA ALA A 95 -12.26 2.02 -9.64
C ALA A 95 -12.14 0.78 -8.73
N ARG A 96 -13.28 0.21 -8.32
CA ARG A 96 -13.32 -1.03 -7.53
C ARG A 96 -12.70 -2.24 -8.24
N PHE A 97 -12.68 -2.28 -9.57
CA PHE A 97 -11.95 -3.31 -10.31
C PHE A 97 -10.45 -3.24 -10.01
N PHE A 98 -9.84 -2.04 -10.00
CA PHE A 98 -8.42 -1.85 -9.70
C PHE A 98 -8.06 -2.28 -8.28
N LYS A 99 -8.95 -2.05 -7.30
CA LYS A 99 -8.79 -2.58 -5.94
C LYS A 99 -8.58 -4.09 -5.97
N HIS A 100 -9.49 -4.82 -6.63
CA HIS A 100 -9.43 -6.29 -6.71
C HIS A 100 -8.28 -6.79 -7.58
N TYR A 101 -7.99 -6.12 -8.69
CA TYR A 101 -6.85 -6.44 -9.54
C TYR A 101 -5.54 -6.37 -8.74
N ALA A 102 -5.31 -5.27 -8.02
CA ALA A 102 -4.12 -5.11 -7.20
C ALA A 102 -4.02 -6.17 -6.09
N GLU A 103 -5.11 -6.42 -5.38
CA GLU A 103 -5.15 -7.39 -4.26
C GLU A 103 -5.02 -8.85 -4.69
N ARG A 104 -5.56 -9.21 -5.87
CA ARG A 104 -5.66 -10.61 -6.30
C ARG A 104 -4.61 -11.01 -7.33
N SER A 105 -4.08 -10.04 -8.09
CA SER A 105 -3.13 -10.32 -9.18
C SER A 105 -1.71 -9.87 -8.82
N LEU A 106 -1.57 -8.67 -8.23
CA LEU A 106 -0.25 -8.11 -7.91
C LEU A 106 0.24 -8.57 -6.54
N ALA A 107 -0.59 -8.44 -5.50
CA ALA A 107 -0.19 -8.71 -4.13
C ALA A 107 0.40 -10.12 -3.91
N PRO A 108 -0.18 -11.22 -4.45
CA PRO A 108 0.39 -12.55 -4.26
C PRO A 108 1.76 -12.72 -4.93
N ALA A 109 1.95 -12.13 -6.10
CA ALA A 109 3.19 -12.17 -6.85
C ALA A 109 4.29 -11.37 -6.14
N ILE A 110 3.97 -10.15 -5.69
CA ILE A 110 4.86 -9.29 -4.91
C ILE A 110 5.24 -9.98 -3.59
N LEU A 111 4.26 -10.50 -2.84
CA LEU A 111 4.52 -11.21 -1.58
C LEU A 111 5.47 -12.40 -1.81
N ARG A 112 5.27 -13.20 -2.87
CA ARG A 112 6.16 -14.32 -3.19
C ARG A 112 7.60 -13.88 -3.40
N THR A 113 7.79 -12.71 -3.98
CA THR A 113 9.10 -12.09 -4.17
C THR A 113 9.70 -11.60 -2.86
N VAL A 114 8.93 -10.93 -2.00
CA VAL A 114 9.50 -10.15 -0.86
C VAL A 114 9.16 -10.70 0.53
N VAL A 115 8.52 -11.87 0.67
CA VAL A 115 8.01 -12.35 1.98
C VAL A 115 9.09 -12.44 3.07
N MET A 116 10.33 -12.81 2.73
CA MET A 116 11.41 -12.90 3.71
C MET A 116 11.90 -11.52 4.14
N ASP A 117 12.04 -10.57 3.19
CA ASP A 117 12.40 -9.18 3.52
C ASP A 117 11.30 -8.51 4.34
N LEU A 118 10.04 -8.76 3.98
CA LEU A 118 8.87 -8.32 4.75
C LEU A 118 8.92 -8.87 6.17
N PHE A 119 9.18 -10.16 6.35
CA PHE A 119 9.27 -10.77 7.68
C PHE A 119 10.37 -10.13 8.53
N ASN A 120 11.50 -9.78 7.92
CA ASN A 120 12.59 -9.05 8.60
C ASN A 120 12.18 -7.61 8.95
N ALA A 121 11.36 -6.96 8.12
CA ALA A 121 10.82 -5.63 8.38
C ALA A 121 9.76 -5.60 9.50
N ILE A 122 9.13 -6.73 9.84
CA ILE A 122 8.17 -6.81 10.96
C ILE A 122 8.89 -6.62 12.30
N HIS A 123 8.27 -5.86 13.20
CA HIS A 123 8.75 -5.67 14.56
C HIS A 123 8.95 -7.03 15.27
N PRO A 124 10.05 -7.26 16.01
CA PRO A 124 10.34 -8.55 16.63
C PRO A 124 9.18 -9.14 17.44
N ASP A 125 8.48 -8.31 18.23
CA ASP A 125 7.34 -8.73 19.06
C ASP A 125 6.14 -9.24 18.24
N ASP A 126 6.01 -8.80 16.98
CA ASP A 126 4.91 -9.19 16.09
C ASP A 126 5.26 -10.36 15.17
N ARG A 127 6.54 -10.76 15.07
CA ARG A 127 6.99 -11.77 14.10
C ARG A 127 6.31 -13.12 14.29
N ALA A 128 6.14 -13.56 15.54
CA ALA A 128 5.48 -14.84 15.83
C ALA A 128 4.03 -14.85 15.32
N TYR A 129 3.25 -13.82 15.72
CA TYR A 129 1.87 -13.64 15.27
C TYR A 129 1.77 -13.50 13.74
N PHE A 130 2.67 -12.72 13.14
CA PHE A 130 2.69 -12.50 11.70
C PHE A 130 2.96 -13.81 10.96
N ARG A 131 4.01 -14.55 11.33
CA ARG A 131 4.35 -15.83 10.70
C ARG A 131 3.20 -16.82 10.82
N GLU A 132 2.71 -17.07 12.03
CA GLU A 132 1.62 -18.02 12.29
C GLU A 132 0.39 -17.71 11.43
N THR A 133 -0.10 -16.46 11.46
CA THR A 133 -1.32 -16.10 10.74
C THR A 133 -1.15 -16.06 9.23
N ARG A 134 0.05 -15.78 8.71
CA ARG A 134 0.29 -15.70 7.26
C ARG A 134 0.59 -17.07 6.67
N GLU A 135 1.39 -17.91 7.32
CA GLU A 135 1.63 -19.29 6.88
C GLU A 135 0.33 -20.10 6.90
N ALA A 136 -0.53 -19.93 7.92
CA ALA A 136 -1.85 -20.57 7.93
C ALA A 136 -2.72 -20.16 6.72
N ARG A 137 -2.64 -18.89 6.29
CA ARG A 137 -3.35 -18.39 5.10
C ARG A 137 -2.72 -18.87 3.79
N LEU A 138 -1.40 -19.02 3.75
CA LEU A 138 -0.64 -19.48 2.58
C LEU A 138 -0.71 -21.01 2.40
N GLY A 139 -0.96 -21.75 3.49
CA GLY A 139 -0.95 -23.22 3.50
C GLY A 139 0.43 -23.85 3.41
N CYS A 140 1.51 -23.07 3.59
CA CYS A 140 2.91 -23.50 3.57
C CYS A 140 3.77 -22.51 4.37
N SER A 141 5.02 -22.88 4.66
CA SER A 141 5.96 -21.98 5.34
C SER A 141 6.41 -20.82 4.45
N PHE A 142 6.96 -19.76 5.04
CA PHE A 142 7.56 -18.68 4.26
C PHE A 142 8.72 -19.16 3.39
N GLU A 143 9.53 -20.08 3.90
CA GLU A 143 10.67 -20.64 3.19
C GLU A 143 10.24 -21.46 1.97
N GLU A 144 9.13 -22.19 2.06
CA GLU A 144 8.53 -22.92 0.92
C GLU A 144 7.83 -21.98 -0.06
N PHE A 145 7.19 -20.92 0.44
CA PHE A 145 6.47 -19.97 -0.39
C PHE A 145 7.42 -19.04 -1.15
N HIS A 146 8.51 -18.60 -0.52
CA HIS A 146 9.44 -17.61 -1.04
C HIS A 146 10.12 -18.10 -2.31
N SER A 147 9.90 -17.39 -3.41
CA SER A 147 10.54 -17.70 -4.68
C SER A 147 10.57 -16.44 -5.55
N PRO A 148 11.61 -15.60 -5.43
CA PRO A 148 11.72 -14.35 -6.20
C PRO A 148 11.57 -14.55 -7.70
N ALA A 149 12.23 -15.55 -8.29
CA ALA A 149 12.12 -15.82 -9.72
C ALA A 149 10.66 -16.13 -10.15
N LYS A 150 9.95 -16.96 -9.38
CA LYS A 150 8.54 -17.27 -9.67
C LYS A 150 7.63 -16.08 -9.41
N GLY A 151 7.86 -15.34 -8.33
CA GLY A 151 7.09 -14.14 -7.98
C GLY A 151 7.23 -13.05 -9.06
N LEU A 152 8.45 -12.80 -9.54
CA LEU A 152 8.72 -11.85 -10.62
C LEU A 152 8.10 -12.29 -11.95
N SER A 153 8.16 -13.58 -12.31
CA SER A 153 7.49 -14.09 -13.52
C SER A 153 5.95 -13.96 -13.43
N GLN A 154 5.37 -14.24 -12.26
CA GLN A 154 3.95 -14.03 -12.01
C GLN A 154 3.57 -12.55 -12.07
N LEU A 155 4.40 -11.69 -11.50
CA LEU A 155 4.19 -10.25 -11.51
C LEU A 155 4.25 -9.71 -12.95
N ASP A 156 5.26 -10.11 -13.73
CA ASP A 156 5.40 -9.75 -15.14
C ASP A 156 4.13 -10.07 -15.96
N THR A 157 3.54 -11.25 -15.75
CA THR A 157 2.26 -11.61 -16.38
C THR A 157 1.11 -10.73 -15.86
N ALA A 158 1.05 -10.50 -14.54
CA ALA A 158 -0.01 -9.71 -13.93
C ALA A 158 0.04 -8.23 -14.34
N LEU A 159 1.20 -7.70 -14.73
CA LEU A 159 1.40 -6.32 -15.17
C LEU A 159 0.94 -6.04 -16.60
N ALA A 160 0.62 -7.06 -17.40
CA ALA A 160 0.25 -6.87 -18.81
C ALA A 160 -0.90 -5.85 -19.04
N PRO A 161 -2.01 -5.86 -18.27
CA PRO A 161 -3.05 -4.84 -18.41
C PRO A 161 -2.58 -3.44 -18.01
N LEU A 162 -1.70 -3.36 -17.00
CA LEU A 162 -1.14 -2.10 -16.52
C LEU A 162 -0.25 -1.46 -17.58
N ARG A 163 0.60 -2.26 -18.25
CA ARG A 163 1.43 -1.83 -19.37
C ARG A 163 0.60 -1.26 -20.51
N GLY A 164 -0.41 -2.00 -20.96
CA GLY A 164 -1.28 -1.53 -22.04
C GLY A 164 -1.95 -0.19 -21.72
N ARG A 165 -2.38 0.00 -20.46
CA ARG A 165 -2.93 1.30 -20.03
C ARG A 165 -1.87 2.41 -20.03
N LEU A 166 -0.67 2.13 -19.55
CA LEU A 166 0.42 3.10 -19.40
C LEU A 166 1.18 3.39 -20.70
N GLU A 167 0.93 2.64 -21.77
CA GLU A 167 1.33 3.00 -23.13
C GLU A 167 0.46 4.12 -23.71
N GLU A 168 -0.77 4.27 -23.21
CA GLU A 168 -1.75 5.23 -23.69
C GLU A 168 -1.81 6.52 -22.87
N ALA A 169 -1.38 6.49 -21.60
CA ALA A 169 -1.41 7.64 -20.70
C ALA A 169 -0.40 7.52 -19.56
N ASP A 170 -0.14 8.64 -18.89
CA ASP A 170 0.83 8.70 -17.79
C ASP A 170 0.34 8.05 -16.49
N PHE A 171 -0.98 7.98 -16.29
CA PHE A 171 -1.63 7.42 -15.11
C PHE A 171 -2.83 6.54 -15.49
N LEU A 172 -3.34 5.76 -14.53
CA LEU A 172 -4.45 4.85 -14.77
C LEU A 172 -5.76 5.59 -15.05
N ASP A 173 -5.99 6.69 -14.34
CA ASP A 173 -7.17 7.54 -14.54
C ASP A 173 -6.99 8.58 -15.67
N GLY A 174 -5.85 8.59 -16.38
CA GLY A 174 -5.60 9.45 -17.53
C GLY A 174 -4.30 10.25 -17.42
N ASP A 175 -4.38 11.56 -17.63
CA ASP A 175 -3.22 12.46 -17.65
C ASP A 175 -2.79 12.93 -16.25
N ALA A 176 -3.60 12.66 -15.22
CA ALA A 176 -3.33 13.00 -13.83
C ALA A 176 -3.58 11.77 -12.93
N PRO A 177 -2.88 11.66 -11.78
CA PRO A 177 -3.08 10.53 -10.88
C PRO A 177 -4.46 10.60 -10.22
N GLY A 178 -5.08 9.43 -10.05
CA GLY A 178 -6.35 9.30 -9.36
C GLY A 178 -6.44 8.10 -8.43
N GLY A 179 -7.65 7.80 -7.94
CA GLY A 179 -7.88 6.71 -7.02
C GLY A 179 -7.45 5.35 -7.57
N ALA A 180 -7.59 5.11 -8.88
CA ALA A 180 -7.12 3.87 -9.50
C ALA A 180 -5.59 3.69 -9.32
N ASP A 181 -4.83 4.77 -9.53
CA ASP A 181 -3.38 4.76 -9.32
C ASP A 181 -3.02 4.41 -7.88
N TYR A 182 -3.65 5.04 -6.89
CA TYR A 182 -3.34 4.81 -5.48
C TYR A 182 -3.69 3.37 -5.05
N LEU A 183 -4.79 2.83 -5.56
CA LEU A 183 -5.22 1.45 -5.29
C LEU A 183 -4.18 0.42 -5.74
N VAL A 184 -3.52 0.67 -6.88
CA VAL A 184 -2.45 -0.18 -7.43
C VAL A 184 -1.12 0.12 -6.75
N PHE A 185 -0.75 1.40 -6.68
CA PHE A 185 0.56 1.87 -6.22
C PHE A 185 0.85 1.53 -4.76
N GLY A 186 -0.18 1.40 -3.90
CA GLY A 186 0.00 0.94 -2.53
C GLY A 186 0.81 -0.36 -2.41
N PHE A 187 0.65 -1.32 -3.33
CA PHE A 187 1.43 -2.57 -3.32
C PHE A 187 2.86 -2.41 -3.85
N PHE A 188 3.11 -1.43 -4.70
CA PHE A 188 4.48 -1.06 -5.07
C PHE A 188 5.20 -0.38 -3.90
N MET A 189 4.51 0.50 -3.16
CA MET A 189 5.06 1.10 -1.94
C MET A 189 5.36 0.05 -0.87
N TRP A 190 4.51 -0.98 -0.75
CA TRP A 190 4.77 -2.09 0.17
C TRP A 190 6.13 -2.75 -0.10
N ALA A 191 6.40 -3.13 -1.35
CA ALA A 191 7.69 -3.70 -1.73
C ALA A 191 8.83 -2.69 -1.62
N HIS A 192 8.60 -1.44 -2.05
CA HIS A 192 9.58 -0.36 -1.99
C HIS A 192 10.10 -0.14 -0.56
N CYS A 193 9.20 -0.12 0.42
CA CYS A 193 9.56 0.10 1.83
C CYS A 193 10.25 -1.11 2.47
N VAL A 194 9.93 -2.34 2.07
CA VAL A 194 10.43 -3.55 2.78
C VAL A 194 11.50 -4.34 2.04
N SER A 195 11.85 -3.98 0.81
CA SER A 195 12.77 -4.77 -0.01
C SER A 195 13.60 -3.92 -0.97
N SER A 196 14.72 -4.48 -1.40
CA SER A 196 15.55 -3.98 -2.51
C SER A 196 15.26 -4.71 -3.84
N ALA A 197 14.23 -5.56 -3.90
CA ALA A 197 13.91 -6.32 -5.09
C ALA A 197 13.46 -5.41 -6.25
N ASP A 198 14.10 -5.58 -7.40
CA ASP A 198 13.72 -4.92 -8.65
C ASP A 198 12.48 -5.60 -9.24
N LEU A 199 11.30 -5.07 -8.92
CA LEU A 199 10.03 -5.64 -9.36
C LEU A 199 9.77 -5.50 -10.86
N VAL A 200 10.35 -4.48 -11.49
CA VAL A 200 10.06 -4.07 -12.87
C VAL A 200 11.33 -3.50 -13.50
N SER A 201 11.60 -3.86 -14.75
CA SER A 201 12.70 -3.31 -15.55
C SER A 201 12.54 -1.80 -15.81
N ASN A 202 13.65 -1.06 -15.88
CA ASN A 202 13.62 0.38 -16.16
C ASN A 202 13.10 0.76 -17.57
N ALA A 203 13.09 -0.20 -18.51
CA ALA A 203 12.53 -0.01 -19.84
C ALA A 203 11.01 -0.24 -19.90
N ASP A 204 10.40 -0.69 -18.81
CA ASP A 204 8.96 -0.99 -18.73
C ASP A 204 8.15 0.30 -18.44
N PRO A 205 7.02 0.55 -19.13
CA PRO A 205 6.18 1.73 -18.84
C PRO A 205 5.67 1.76 -17.38
N VAL A 206 5.49 0.61 -16.74
CA VAL A 206 5.13 0.53 -15.31
C VAL A 206 6.23 1.11 -14.42
N TYR A 207 7.50 0.98 -14.79
CA TYR A 207 8.59 1.60 -14.05
C TYR A 207 8.50 3.12 -14.12
N ALA A 208 8.26 3.69 -15.30
CA ALA A 208 8.13 5.14 -15.46
C ALA A 208 6.94 5.70 -14.65
N TRP A 209 5.79 5.00 -14.69
CA TRP A 209 4.64 5.33 -13.84
C TRP A 209 4.98 5.26 -12.35
N ARG A 210 5.66 4.20 -11.90
CA ARG A 210 6.08 4.05 -10.51
C ARG A 210 6.98 5.20 -10.06
N GLU A 211 7.93 5.63 -10.87
CA GLU A 211 8.78 6.78 -10.55
C GLU A 211 7.96 8.07 -10.44
N ARG A 212 7.04 8.34 -11.39
CA ARG A 212 6.11 9.48 -11.27
C ARG A 212 5.31 9.43 -9.96
N MET A 213 4.78 8.26 -9.61
CA MET A 213 4.00 8.07 -8.38
C MET A 213 4.83 8.31 -7.11
N LEU A 214 6.11 7.90 -7.10
CA LEU A 214 7.04 8.17 -5.98
C LEU A 214 7.31 9.68 -5.80
N ASP A 215 7.31 10.43 -6.89
CA ASP A 215 7.56 11.89 -6.92
C ASP A 215 6.34 12.75 -6.57
N LEU A 216 5.13 12.18 -6.57
CA LEU A 216 3.92 12.92 -6.21
C LEU A 216 3.97 13.46 -4.78
N TYR A 217 3.33 14.61 -4.57
CA TYR A 217 3.12 15.24 -3.26
C TYR A 217 4.44 15.49 -2.53
N ASP A 218 5.33 16.25 -3.19
CA ASP A 218 6.67 16.58 -2.68
C ASP A 218 7.51 15.33 -2.36
N GLY A 219 7.36 14.28 -3.16
CA GLY A 219 8.12 13.04 -2.96
C GLY A 219 7.60 12.17 -1.82
N LEU A 220 6.32 12.24 -1.47
CA LEU A 220 5.71 11.48 -0.36
C LEU A 220 6.09 9.99 -0.34
N GLY A 221 6.13 9.36 -1.51
CA GLY A 221 6.57 7.97 -1.66
C GLY A 221 8.09 7.84 -1.68
N ARG A 222 8.80 8.72 -2.38
CA ARG A 222 10.26 8.68 -2.52
C ARG A 222 11.00 8.90 -1.20
N GLU A 223 10.47 9.76 -0.32
CA GLU A 223 11.04 10.08 0.98
C GLU A 223 10.64 9.06 2.08
N ALA A 224 9.84 8.05 1.72
CA ALA A 224 9.45 7.01 2.66
C ALA A 224 10.68 6.23 3.16
N LEU A 225 10.79 6.08 4.48
CA LEU A 225 11.84 5.25 5.06
C LEU A 225 11.73 3.82 4.52
N ARG A 226 12.84 3.28 4.03
CA ARG A 226 12.95 1.88 3.59
C ARG A 226 13.69 1.07 4.63
N VAL A 227 13.44 -0.23 4.66
CA VAL A 227 14.13 -1.13 5.60
C VAL A 227 15.65 -1.13 5.39
N THR A 228 16.11 -0.86 4.17
CA THR A 228 17.54 -0.69 3.81
C THR A 228 18.19 0.52 4.43
N ASP A 229 17.39 1.50 4.86
CA ASP A 229 17.88 2.74 5.47
C ASP A 229 18.03 2.60 7.00
N ILE A 230 17.54 1.49 7.57
CA ILE A 230 17.57 1.21 9.01
C ILE A 230 18.84 0.44 9.35
N GLU A 231 19.67 1.03 10.20
CA GLU A 231 20.89 0.40 10.67
C GLU A 231 20.59 -0.92 11.40
N GLY A 232 21.21 -2.02 10.94
CA GLY A 232 21.08 -3.33 11.57
C GLY A 232 19.82 -4.12 11.20
N ALA A 233 18.98 -3.64 10.27
CA ALA A 233 17.78 -4.38 9.84
C ALA A 233 18.07 -5.69 9.08
N TYR A 234 19.27 -5.84 8.50
CA TYR A 234 19.73 -7.02 7.75
C TYR A 234 20.79 -7.85 8.49
N ARG A 235 20.64 -8.04 9.80
CA ARG A 235 21.53 -8.92 10.59
C ARG A 235 20.97 -10.34 10.71
#